data_AF-A0A936EKT7-F1
#
_entry.id   AF-A0A936EKT7-F1
#
_cell.length_a   1.000
_cell.length_b   1.000
_cell.length_c   1.000
_cell.angle_alpha   90.00
_cell.angle_beta   90.00
_cell.angle_gamma   90.00
#
_symmetry.space_group_name_H-M   'P 1'
#
loop_
_entity.id
_entity.type
_entity.pdbx_description
1 polymer ?
#
loop_
_entity_poly.entity_id
_entity_poly.type
_entity_poly.pdbx_seq_one_letter_code
_entity_poly.pdbx_strand_id
1 'polypeptide(L)'
;MKYLFIFLALVGLQNSANAQQEPGITKIFIVRHAEKESGKDPLLTAAGNARAGDLMRTLQNEGIQKIYVSQYRRTQNTGDSLRSQLKLIRFIIQLIPCAIISLMPLWSIVILEKPF
;
A
#
# COMPACT_ATOMS: atom_id res chain seq x y z
N MET A 1 -51.87 -20.40 0.38
CA MET A 1 -51.35 -19.75 1.60
C MET A 1 -50.20 -20.48 2.29
N LYS A 2 -50.10 -21.83 2.22
CA LYS A 2 -49.06 -22.63 2.91
C LYS A 2 -47.60 -22.29 2.53
N TYR A 3 -47.34 -21.89 1.29
CA TYR A 3 -45.98 -21.54 0.83
C TYR A 3 -45.58 -20.08 1.05
N LEU A 4 -46.53 -19.20 1.42
CA LEU A 4 -46.28 -17.78 1.62
C LEU A 4 -45.37 -17.52 2.83
N PHE A 5 -45.57 -18.28 3.91
CA PHE A 5 -44.73 -18.21 5.11
C PHE A 5 -43.31 -18.73 4.87
N ILE A 6 -43.14 -19.75 4.02
CA ILE A 6 -41.83 -20.29 3.66
C ILE A 6 -41.06 -19.28 2.81
N PHE A 7 -41.72 -18.63 1.87
CA PHE A 7 -41.12 -17.58 1.04
C PHE A 7 -40.67 -16.37 1.89
N LEU A 8 -41.50 -15.94 2.85
CA LEU A 8 -41.17 -14.82 3.74
C LEU A 8 -39.98 -15.15 4.66
N ALA A 9 -39.90 -16.39 5.16
CA ALA A 9 -38.79 -16.85 6.00
C ALA A 9 -37.47 -16.95 5.21
N LEU A 10 -37.53 -17.38 3.94
CA LEU A 10 -36.34 -17.52 3.08
C LEU A 10 -35.73 -16.16 2.70
N VAL A 11 -36.57 -15.15 2.46
CA VAL A 11 -36.12 -13.77 2.19
C VAL A 11 -35.54 -13.12 3.45
N GLY A 12 -36.11 -13.38 4.63
CA GLY A 12 -35.57 -12.87 5.89
C GLY A 12 -34.16 -13.38 6.22
N LEU A 13 -33.86 -14.63 5.90
CA LEU A 13 -32.58 -15.27 6.20
C LEU A 13 -31.39 -14.71 5.40
N GLN A 14 -31.63 -14.14 4.21
CA GLN A 14 -30.56 -13.59 3.37
C GLN A 14 -30.03 -12.24 3.87
N ASN A 15 -30.80 -11.51 4.67
CA ASN A 15 -30.42 -10.18 5.15
C ASN A 15 -29.44 -10.23 6.33
N SER A 16 -29.36 -11.34 7.08
CA SER A 16 -28.46 -11.47 8.23
C SER A 16 -27.01 -11.77 7.84
N ALA A 17 -26.75 -12.30 6.64
CA ALA A 17 -25.41 -12.70 6.21
C ALA A 17 -24.53 -11.54 5.73
N ASN A 18 -25.12 -10.44 5.25
CA ASN A 18 -24.37 -9.27 4.76
C ASN A 18 -24.09 -8.22 5.86
N ALA A 19 -24.64 -8.38 7.06
CA ALA A 19 -24.52 -7.40 8.14
C ALA A 19 -23.20 -7.47 8.93
N GLN A 20 -22.33 -8.45 8.65
CA GLN A 20 -21.09 -8.71 9.40
C GLN A 20 -19.80 -8.42 8.62
N GLN A 21 -19.85 -7.66 7.54
CA GLN A 21 -18.63 -7.12 6.94
C GLN A 21 -18.10 -5.96 7.79
N GLU A 22 -17.40 -6.31 8.86
CA GLU A 22 -16.53 -5.36 9.56
C GLU A 22 -15.55 -4.79 8.52
N PRO A 23 -15.41 -3.45 8.42
CA PRO A 23 -14.41 -2.87 7.54
C PRO A 23 -13.06 -3.37 7.99
N GLY A 24 -12.44 -4.22 7.18
CA GLY A 24 -11.09 -4.70 7.42
C GLY A 24 -10.20 -3.49 7.69
N ILE A 25 -9.49 -3.51 8.83
CA ILE A 25 -8.49 -2.49 9.12
C ILE A 25 -7.51 -2.50 7.93
N THR A 26 -6.82 -1.42 7.62
CA THR A 26 -5.76 -1.45 6.58
C THR A 26 -4.57 -0.71 7.13
N LYS A 27 -3.42 -1.38 7.19
CA LYS A 27 -2.18 -0.74 7.67
C LYS A 27 -1.48 -0.08 6.49
N ILE A 28 -1.25 1.22 6.62
CA ILE A 28 -0.61 2.07 5.61
C ILE A 28 0.70 2.58 6.21
N PHE A 29 1.82 2.27 5.57
CA PHE A 29 3.13 2.82 5.91
C PHE A 29 3.48 3.93 4.93
N ILE A 30 3.79 5.11 5.45
CA ILE A 30 4.20 6.28 4.66
C ILE A 30 5.69 6.49 4.89
N VAL A 31 6.47 6.38 3.82
CA VAL A 31 7.94 6.43 3.88
C VAL A 31 8.46 7.53 2.97
N ARG A 32 9.45 8.28 3.44
CA ARG A 32 10.18 9.25 2.62
C ARG A 32 11.25 8.54 1.79
N HIS A 33 11.53 9.04 0.58
CA HIS A 33 12.65 8.53 -0.21
C HIS A 33 13.98 8.57 0.55
N ALA A 34 14.88 7.62 0.26
CA ALA A 34 16.22 7.58 0.82
C ALA A 34 17.14 8.66 0.21
N GLU A 35 18.36 8.81 0.74
CA GLU A 35 19.35 9.79 0.28
C GLU A 35 19.62 9.65 -1.21
N LYS A 36 19.60 10.78 -1.90
CA LYS A 36 19.74 10.86 -3.36
C LYS A 36 20.92 11.71 -3.74
N GLU A 37 21.46 11.46 -4.92
CA GLU A 37 22.50 12.31 -5.52
C GLU A 37 21.94 13.70 -5.90
N SER A 38 22.83 14.60 -6.32
CA SER A 38 22.45 15.91 -6.85
C SER A 38 22.00 15.83 -8.31
N GLY A 39 20.97 16.58 -8.69
CA GLY A 39 20.43 16.61 -10.06
C GLY A 39 18.90 16.60 -10.12
N LYS A 40 18.37 16.60 -11.36
CA LYS A 40 16.93 16.73 -11.64
C LYS A 40 16.12 15.47 -11.32
N ASP A 41 16.64 14.28 -11.66
CA ASP A 41 16.07 12.98 -11.27
C ASP A 41 17.19 11.98 -10.92
N PRO A 42 17.86 12.21 -9.78
CA PRO A 42 19.07 11.49 -9.41
C PRO A 42 18.76 10.09 -8.87
N LEU A 43 19.74 9.20 -9.00
CA LEU A 43 19.74 7.89 -8.34
C LEU A 43 19.97 8.03 -6.83
N LEU A 44 19.79 6.92 -6.10
CA LEU A 44 20.13 6.85 -4.68
C LEU A 44 21.65 6.81 -4.50
N THR A 45 22.13 7.47 -3.45
CA THR A 45 23.53 7.35 -3.04
C THR A 45 23.80 5.96 -2.46
N ALA A 46 25.07 5.57 -2.26
CA ALA A 46 25.39 4.32 -1.58
C ALA A 46 24.75 4.22 -0.18
N ALA A 47 24.73 5.33 0.57
CA ALA A 47 24.05 5.42 1.86
C ALA A 47 22.52 5.30 1.72
N GLY A 48 21.94 5.90 0.68
CA GLY A 48 20.51 5.77 0.38
C GLY A 48 20.09 4.34 0.05
N ASN A 49 20.92 3.60 -0.68
CA ASN A 49 20.69 2.17 -0.94
C ASN A 49 20.77 1.33 0.34
N ALA A 50 21.74 1.61 1.22
CA ALA A 50 21.83 0.94 2.52
C ALA A 50 20.55 1.16 3.36
N ARG A 51 20.09 2.42 3.43
CA ARG A 51 18.84 2.77 4.11
C ARG A 51 17.62 2.06 3.51
N ALA A 52 17.54 1.97 2.18
CA ALA A 52 16.46 1.23 1.52
C ALA A 52 16.49 -0.28 1.87
N GLY A 53 17.68 -0.84 2.04
CA GLY A 53 17.88 -2.21 2.55
C GLY A 53 17.41 -2.39 4.00
N ASP A 54 17.69 -1.42 4.88
CA ASP A 54 17.24 -1.46 6.28
C ASP A 54 15.73 -1.31 6.40
N LEU A 55 15.11 -0.47 5.57
CA LEU A 55 13.66 -0.35 5.46
C LEU A 55 13.04 -1.70 5.07
N MET A 56 13.62 -2.37 4.07
CA MET A 56 13.19 -3.71 3.66
C MET A 56 13.28 -4.69 4.82
N ARG A 57 14.41 -4.73 5.55
CA ARG A 57 14.60 -5.64 6.68
C ARG A 57 13.58 -5.40 7.79
N THR A 58 13.18 -4.15 8.00
CA THR A 58 12.19 -3.78 9.02
C THR A 58 10.78 -4.24 8.63
N LEU A 59 10.42 -4.11 7.35
CA LEU A 59 9.06 -4.33 6.87
C LEU A 59 8.82 -5.70 6.21
N GLN A 60 9.86 -6.54 6.09
CA GLN A 60 9.77 -7.86 5.45
C GLN A 60 8.69 -8.77 6.07
N ASN A 61 8.46 -8.65 7.38
CA ASN A 61 7.51 -9.50 8.12
C ASN A 61 6.11 -8.89 8.20
N GLU A 62 5.90 -7.68 7.69
CA GLU A 62 4.60 -7.01 7.76
C GLU A 62 3.60 -7.54 6.73
N GLY A 63 4.03 -8.31 5.72
CA GLY A 63 3.14 -8.88 4.71
C GLY A 63 2.57 -7.83 3.76
N ILE A 64 3.39 -6.86 3.36
CA ILE A 64 3.01 -5.82 2.40
C ILE A 64 2.64 -6.46 1.06
N GLN A 65 1.50 -6.07 0.51
CA GLN A 65 1.00 -6.63 -0.77
C GLN A 65 1.11 -5.62 -1.92
N LYS A 66 1.05 -4.33 -1.62
CA LYS A 66 1.11 -3.26 -2.62
C LYS A 66 2.09 -2.18 -2.21
N ILE A 67 2.86 -1.72 -3.19
CA ILE A 67 3.78 -0.60 -3.07
C ILE A 67 3.35 0.47 -4.07
N TYR A 68 3.15 1.68 -3.57
CA TYR A 68 2.84 2.86 -4.36
C TYR A 68 4.01 3.83 -4.30
N VAL A 69 4.51 4.20 -5.47
CA VAL A 69 5.60 5.17 -5.60
C VAL A 69 5.25 6.26 -6.59
N SER A 70 5.85 7.44 -6.39
CA SER A 70 5.79 8.50 -7.39
C SER A 70 6.64 8.16 -8.63
N GLN A 71 6.43 8.90 -9.72
CA GLN A 71 7.15 8.72 -10.99
C GLN A 71 8.67 9.03 -10.94
N TYR A 72 9.20 9.53 -9.83
CA TYR A 72 10.62 9.85 -9.69
C TYR A 72 11.47 8.61 -9.43
N ARG A 73 12.68 8.57 -10.00
CA ARG A 73 13.63 7.44 -9.82
C ARG A 73 14.00 7.24 -8.36
N ARG A 74 14.20 8.31 -7.60
CA ARG A 74 14.50 8.25 -6.15
C ARG A 74 13.46 7.47 -5.35
N THR A 75 12.16 7.56 -5.69
CA THR A 75 11.12 6.79 -4.99
C THR A 75 11.03 5.36 -5.47
N GLN A 76 11.21 5.15 -6.77
CA GLN A 76 11.22 3.80 -7.35
C GLN A 76 12.36 2.99 -6.72
N ASN A 77 13.58 3.53 -6.75
CA ASN A 77 14.76 2.88 -6.20
C ASN A 77 14.65 2.59 -4.69
N THR A 78 13.97 3.46 -3.92
CA THR A 78 13.75 3.21 -2.48
C THR A 78 12.79 2.02 -2.28
N GLY A 79 11.74 1.91 -3.11
CA GLY A 79 10.77 0.82 -3.07
C GLY A 79 11.24 -0.47 -3.73
N ASP A 80 12.21 -0.41 -4.63
CA ASP A 80 12.72 -1.56 -5.39
C ASP A 80 13.37 -2.62 -4.49
N SER A 81 14.03 -2.19 -3.41
CA SER A 81 14.60 -3.11 -2.41
C SER A 81 13.53 -4.00 -1.76
N LEU A 82 12.37 -3.41 -1.40
CA LEU A 82 11.23 -4.19 -0.90
C LEU A 82 10.59 -5.04 -1.99
N ARG A 83 10.42 -4.48 -3.20
CA ARG A 83 9.78 -5.19 -4.32
C ARG A 83 10.54 -6.47 -4.67
N SER A 84 11.86 -6.39 -4.78
CA SER A 84 12.73 -7.52 -5.11
C SER A 84 12.66 -8.62 -4.04
N GLN A 85 12.68 -8.24 -2.75
CA GLN A 85 12.66 -9.20 -1.65
C GLN A 85 11.30 -9.90 -1.50
N LEU A 86 10.21 -9.14 -1.55
CA LEU A 86 8.85 -9.66 -1.40
C LEU A 86 8.32 -10.31 -2.70
N LYS A 87 9.13 -10.31 -3.77
CA LYS A 87 8.79 -10.84 -5.11
C LYS A 87 7.40 -10.36 -5.58
N LEU A 88 7.08 -9.10 -5.30
CA LEU A 88 5.75 -8.57 -5.61
C LEU A 88 5.59 -8.40 -7.12
N ILE A 89 4.55 -9.06 -7.65
CA ILE A 89 4.14 -8.95 -9.05
C ILE A 89 3.63 -7.52 -9.35
N ARG A 90 3.03 -6.87 -8.36
CA ARG A 90 2.35 -5.57 -8.52
C ARG A 90 3.11 -4.44 -7.82
N PHE A 91 3.75 -3.60 -8.62
CA PHE A 91 4.36 -2.35 -8.19
C PHE A 91 3.66 -1.21 -8.92
N ILE A 92 2.95 -0.37 -8.19
CA ILE A 92 2.06 0.63 -8.76
C ILE A 92 2.76 1.97 -8.75
N ILE A 93 3.03 2.51 -9.94
CA ILE A 93 3.46 3.90 -10.10
C ILE A 93 2.19 4.72 -10.28
N GLN A 94 1.58 5.14 -9.17
CA GLN A 94 0.37 5.96 -9.20
C GLN A 94 0.59 7.19 -8.33
N LEU A 95 0.17 8.35 -8.86
CA LEU A 95 -0.01 9.54 -8.03
C LEU A 95 -0.98 9.15 -6.92
N ILE A 96 -0.46 9.08 -5.69
CA ILE A 96 -1.27 8.87 -4.49
C ILE A 96 -2.44 9.86 -4.55
N PRO A 97 -3.70 9.42 -4.37
CA PRO A 97 -4.84 10.32 -4.44
C PRO A 97 -4.61 11.52 -3.51
N CYS A 98 -4.89 12.71 -4.05
CA CYS A 98 -4.49 14.03 -3.54
C CYS A 98 -4.81 14.27 -2.05
N ALA A 99 -5.76 13.52 -1.48
CA ALA A 99 -6.16 13.58 -0.08
C ALA A 99 -5.00 13.39 0.93
N ILE A 100 -4.01 12.55 0.63
CA ILE A 100 -2.83 12.33 1.52
C ILE A 100 -1.73 13.38 1.25
N ILE A 101 -1.66 13.88 0.01
CA ILE A 101 -0.65 14.83 -0.48
C ILE A 101 -0.84 16.23 0.15
N SER A 102 -2.08 16.62 0.49
CA SER A 102 -2.40 17.95 1.02
C SER A 102 -1.72 18.29 2.37
N LEU A 103 -1.34 17.27 3.15
CA LEU A 103 -0.84 17.44 4.52
C LEU A 103 0.68 17.56 4.67
N MET A 104 1.46 17.38 3.60
CA MET A 104 2.93 17.44 3.69
C MET A 104 3.52 18.13 2.46
N PRO A 105 4.52 19.02 2.61
CA PRO A 105 5.20 19.61 1.47
C PRO A 105 5.87 18.49 0.68
N LEU A 106 5.28 18.20 -0.49
CA LEU A 106 5.72 17.16 -1.39
C LEU A 106 7.21 17.32 -1.63
N TRP A 107 7.93 16.21 -1.50
CA TRP A 107 8.84 15.72 -2.54
C TRP A 107 9.17 14.26 -2.21
N SER A 108 8.40 13.36 -2.83
CA SER A 108 8.62 11.91 -2.93
C SER A 108 8.34 11.05 -1.70
N ILE A 109 7.09 10.55 -1.66
CA ILE A 109 6.55 9.62 -0.66
C ILE A 109 6.37 8.23 -1.32
N VAL A 110 6.68 7.17 -0.57
CA VAL A 110 6.39 5.76 -0.86
C VAL A 110 5.32 5.29 0.12
N ILE A 111 4.23 4.69 -0.38
CA ILE A 111 3.16 4.14 0.46
C ILE A 111 3.13 2.62 0.32
N LEU A 112 3.06 1.91 1.45
CA LEU A 112 2.99 0.46 1.51
C LEU A 112 1.67 0.05 2.17
N GLU A 113 0.91 -0.82 1.52
CA GLU A 113 -0.41 -1.26 1.97
C GLU A 113 -0.41 -2.75 2.29
N LYS A 114 -0.92 -3.09 3.47
CA LYS A 114 -1.25 -4.45 3.90
C LYS A 114 -2.77 -4.58 4.02
N PRO A 115 -3.46 -5.30 3.11
CA PRO A 115 -4.84 -5.67 3.31
C PRO A 115 -4.93 -6.81 4.34
N PHE A 116 -6.01 -6.81 5.12
CA PHE A 116 -6.30 -7.82 6.15
C PHE A 116 -6.91 -9.07 5.53
#